data_AF-A0A9D8DF42-F1
#
_entry.id   AF-A0A9D8DF42-F1
#
_cell.length_a   1.000
_cell.length_b   1.000
_cell.length_c   1.000
_cell.angle_alpha   90.00
_cell.angle_beta   90.00
_cell.angle_gamma   90.00
#
_symmetry.space_group_name_H-M   'P 1'
#
loop_
_entity.id
_entity.type
_entity.pdbx_description
1 polymer ?
#
loop_
_entity_poly.entity_id
_entity_poly.type
_entity_poly.pdbx_seq_one_letter_code
_entity_poly.pdbx_strand_id
1 'polypeptide(L)' 'MYDVLYRDPRHAERLIAGGLDREAACALARSEAEKLHVGRMFAAGSDLEPVGDMVLIVESTQRAA' A
#
# COMPACT_ATOMS: atom_id res chain seq x y z
N MET A 1 1.95 11.77 7.48
CA MET A 1 2.74 10.57 7.74
C MET A 1 2.00 9.40 7.10
N TYR A 2 2.72 8.52 6.44
CA TYR A 2 2.15 7.49 5.58
C TYR A 2 2.63 6.10 5.98
N ASP A 3 1.73 5.14 5.84
CA ASP A 3 2.01 3.73 6.01
C ASP A 3 1.95 3.05 4.64
N VAL A 4 2.82 2.07 4.43
CA VAL A 4 2.85 1.23 3.24
C VAL A 4 2.35 -0.15 3.63
N LEU A 5 1.27 -0.59 2.99
CA LEU A 5 0.60 -1.86 3.25
C LEU A 5 0.69 -2.74 2.01
N TYR A 6 0.77 -4.04 2.21
CA TYR A 6 0.47 -5.05 1.19
C TYR A 6 -0.92 -5.60 1.44
N ARG A 7 -1.70 -5.80 0.38
CA ARG A 7 -3.02 -6.42 0.42
C ARG A 7 -3.09 -7.56 -0.59
N ASP A 8 -3.60 -8.71 -0.16
CA ASP A 8 -3.79 -9.88 -1.03
C ASP A 8 -5.25 -9.97 -1.56
N PRO A 9 -5.53 -10.86 -2.53
CA PRO A 9 -6.87 -11.11 -3.06
C PRO A 9 -7.88 -11.67 -2.04
N ARG A 10 -7.40 -12.16 -0.88
CA ARG A 10 -8.24 -12.62 0.23
C ARG A 10 -8.52 -11.48 1.21
N HIS A 11 -8.19 -10.24 0.82
CA HIS A 11 -8.28 -9.02 1.61
C HIS A 11 -7.44 -9.03 2.90
N ALA A 12 -6.43 -9.91 3.01
CA ALA A 12 -5.50 -9.84 4.13
C ALA A 12 -4.55 -8.66 3.92
N GLU A 13 -4.41 -7.84 4.97
CA GLU A 13 -3.55 -6.67 4.97
C GLU A 13 -2.31 -6.90 5.84
N ARG A 14 -1.14 -6.49 5.33
CA ARG A 14 0.14 -6.56 6.02
C ARG A 14 0.83 -5.21 5.97
N LEU A 15 1.18 -4.67 7.13
CA LEU A 15 2.05 -3.50 7.22
C LEU A 15 3.46 -3.86 6.77
N ILE A 16 3.97 -3.14 5.77
CA ILE A 16 5.37 -3.22 5.34
C ILE A 16 6.20 -2.24 6.15
N ALA A 17 5.76 -0.98 6.20
CA ALA A 17 6.38 0.07 7.00
C ALA A 17 5.35 1.13 7.39
N GLY A 18 5.57 1.77 8.54
CA GLY A 18 4.73 2.88 8.99
C GLY A 18 5.58 4.09 9.34
N GLY A 19 4.93 5.24 9.42
CA GLY A 19 5.59 6.43 9.92
C GLY A 19 6.41 7.22 8.89
N LEU A 20 6.21 6.95 7.60
CA LEU A 20 7.04 7.51 6.54
C LEU A 20 6.56 8.90 6.11
N ASP A 21 7.48 9.71 5.61
CA ASP A 21 7.10 10.85 4.77
C ASP A 21 6.58 10.36 3.40
N ARG A 22 6.02 11.27 2.62
CA ARG A 22 5.39 10.94 1.34
C ARG A 22 6.39 10.36 0.33
N GLU A 23 7.61 10.90 0.28
CA GLU A 23 8.61 10.50 -0.72
C GLU A 23 9.16 9.12 -0.41
N ALA A 24 9.51 8.86 0.86
CA ALA A 24 9.94 7.56 1.36
C ALA A 24 8.84 6.50 1.19
N ALA A 25 7.58 6.84 1.46
CA ALA A 25 6.45 5.94 1.25
C ALA A 25 6.29 5.55 -0.23
N CYS A 26 6.38 6.52 -1.14
CA CYS A 26 6.34 6.27 -2.58
C CYS A 26 7.50 5.40 -3.07
N ALA A 27 8.73 5.71 -2.64
CA ALA A 27 9.91 4.95 -3.02
C ALA A 27 9.85 3.50 -2.53
N LEU A 28 9.43 3.30 -1.27
CA LEU A 28 9.24 1.97 -0.71
C LEU A 28 8.12 1.21 -1.41
N ALA A 29 6.95 1.82 -1.60
CA ALA A 29 5.82 1.19 -2.27
C ALA A 29 6.18 0.73 -3.68
N ARG A 30 6.94 1.53 -4.42
CA ARG A 30 7.46 1.17 -5.74
C ARG A 30 8.39 -0.04 -5.67
N SER A 31 9.37 -0.01 -4.78
CA SER A 31 10.33 -1.11 -4.63
C SER A 31 9.62 -2.43 -4.27
N GLU A 32 8.64 -2.37 -3.37
CA GLU A 32 7.87 -3.54 -2.96
C GLU A 32 6.93 -4.03 -4.07
N ALA A 33 6.31 -3.12 -4.83
CA ALA A 33 5.50 -3.50 -5.97
C ALA A 33 6.33 -4.21 -7.05
N GLU A 34 7.56 -3.76 -7.30
CA GLU A 34 8.50 -4.42 -8.22
C GLU A 34 8.90 -5.82 -7.72
N LYS A 35 9.24 -5.96 -6.44
CA LYS A 35 9.61 -7.25 -5.80
C LYS A 35 8.47 -8.27 -5.82
N LEU A 36 7.24 -7.79 -5.59
CA LEU A 36 6.04 -8.63 -5.50
C LEU A 36 5.35 -8.82 -6.86
N HIS A 37 5.91 -8.25 -7.94
CA HIS A 37 5.32 -8.25 -9.28
C HIS A 37 3.88 -7.73 -9.32
N VAL A 38 3.59 -6.75 -8.47
CA VAL A 38 2.29 -6.07 -8.35
C VAL A 38 2.23 -4.97 -9.41
N GLY A 39 1.51 -5.23 -10.51
CA GLY A 39 1.44 -4.32 -11.65
C GLY A 39 0.57 -3.06 -11.47
N ARG A 40 -0.14 -2.89 -10.35
CA ARG A 40 -1.10 -1.79 -10.16
C ARG A 40 -0.91 -1.10 -8.81
N MET A 41 -0.28 0.07 -8.81
CA MET A 41 -0.24 1.00 -7.68
C MET A 41 -1.52 1.85 -7.71
N PHE A 42 -2.47 1.58 -6.81
CA PHE A 42 -3.66 2.42 -6.67
C PHE A 42 -3.46 3.42 -5.54
N ALA A 43 -3.68 4.70 -5.86
CA ALA A 43 -3.75 5.76 -4.87
C ALA A 43 -5.00 5.59 -3.99
N ALA A 44 -4.88 5.97 -2.71
CA ALA A 44 -5.95 5.90 -1.72
C ALA A 44 -7.28 6.48 -2.25
N GLY A 45 -8.37 5.71 -2.13
CA GLY A 45 -9.73 6.13 -2.50
C GLY A 45 -10.28 5.62 -3.83
N SER A 46 -9.63 4.65 -4.50
CA SER A 46 -10.20 4.01 -5.69
C SER A 46 -10.93 2.70 -5.36
N ASP A 47 -12.26 2.76 -5.40
CA ASP A 47 -13.17 1.61 -5.32
C ASP A 47 -13.04 0.74 -6.58
N LEU A 48 -12.15 -0.25 -6.52
CA LEU A 48 -12.24 -1.46 -7.32
C LEU A 48 -11.71 -2.58 -6.42
N GLU A 49 -12.54 -3.57 -6.10
CA GLU A 49 -12.11 -4.76 -5.38
C GLU A 49 -10.80 -5.30 -5.99
N PRO A 50 -9.74 -5.48 -5.18
CA PRO A 50 -8.46 -5.96 -5.68
C PRO A 50 -8.62 -7.30 -6.41
N VAL A 51 -8.48 -7.32 -7.74
CA VAL A 51 -8.40 -8.56 -8.52
C VAL A 51 -6.98 -9.17 -8.43
N GLY A 52 -6.24 -8.90 -7.34
CA GLY A 52 -4.82 -9.24 -7.25
C GLY A 52 -4.13 -8.67 -6.01
N ASP A 53 -2.85 -9.03 -5.88
CA ASP A 53 -1.92 -8.46 -4.92
C ASP A 53 -1.73 -6.96 -5.15
N MET A 54 -1.68 -6.17 -4.08
CA MET A 54 -1.60 -4.70 -4.13
C MET A 54 -0.67 -4.14 -3.06
N VAL A 55 0.03 -3.07 -3.38
CA VAL A 55 0.77 -2.24 -2.42
C VAL A 55 0.06 -0.90 -2.30
N LEU A 56 -0.35 -0.55 -1.09
CA LEU A 56 -1.15 0.62 -0.76
C LEU A 56 -0.30 1.62 0.03
N ILE A 57 -0.49 2.90 -0.27
CA ILE A 57 0.03 4.00 0.54
C ILE A 57 -1.19 4.64 1.21
N VAL A 58 -1.25 4.60 2.53
CA VAL A 58 -2.35 5.16 3.32
C VAL A 58 -1.83 6.20 4.30
N GLU A 59 -2.65 7.19 4.64
CA GLU A 59 -2.31 8.08 5.75
C GLU A 59 -2.36 7.30 7.06
N SER A 60 -1.32 7.41 7.89
CA SER A 60 -1.25 6.67 9.17
C SER A 60 -2.43 6.98 10.10
N THR A 61 -3.01 8.18 9.99
CA THR A 61 -4.21 8.60 10.73
C THR A 61 -5.48 7.90 10.28
N GLN A 62 -5.59 7.48 9.03
CA GLN A 62 -6.75 6.76 8.50
C GLN A 62 -6.77 5.28 8.92
N ARG A 63 -5.62 4.72 9.31
CA ARG A 63 -5.49 3.33 9.77
C ARG A 63 -5.85 3.13 11.25
N ALA A 64 -5.81 4.20 12.06
CA ALA A 64 -6.06 4.14 13.50
C ALA A 64 -7.55 4.28 13.88
N ALA A 65 -8.43 4.46 12.90
CA ALA A 65 -9.89 4.58 13.06
C ALA A 65 -10.60 3.26 12.74
#